data_AF-A0A7C8ZXW7-F1
#
_entry.id   AF-A0A7C8ZXW7-F1
#
_cell.length_a   1.000
_cell.length_b   1.000
_cell.length_c   1.000
_cell.angle_alpha   90.00
_cell.angle_beta   90.00
_cell.angle_gamma   90.00
#
_symmetry.space_group_name_H-M   'P 1'
#
loop_
_entity.id
_entity.type
_entity.pdbx_description
1 polymer ?
#
loop_
_entity_poly.entity_id
_entity_poly.type
_entity_poly.pdbx_seq_one_letter_code
_entity_poly.pdbx_strand_id
1 'polypeptide(L)'
;YFNYRVTQYLTKNGIYDFWNWFDDRTWYPLGRVIGGTVYPGLTLTAGTIWWLLQSLNIPLSVETVCVFTAPIFSAFASWATYLLTKEVKGPGAGLTAALLLAMVPSYISRSVAGSYDNEAVAIFALIFTFYLYVKTLNTGSLFYATLNSIAYFYMVCSWGGY
;
A
#
# COMPACT_ATOMS: atom_id res chain seq x y z
N TYR A 1 8.35 -12.59 4.97
CA TYR A 1 9.47 -12.29 5.89
C TYR A 1 10.46 -11.25 5.37
N PHE A 2 10.90 -11.30 4.10
CA PHE A 2 11.81 -10.29 3.55
C PHE A 2 11.31 -8.85 3.78
N ASN A 3 10.09 -8.54 3.36
CA ASN A 3 9.48 -7.20 3.53
C ASN A 3 9.54 -6.72 4.98
N TYR A 4 9.25 -7.60 5.96
CA TYR A 4 9.34 -7.26 7.37
C TYR A 4 10.77 -6.87 7.80
N ARG A 5 11.79 -7.63 7.38
CA ARG A 5 13.20 -7.30 7.65
C ARG A 5 13.57 -5.95 7.04
N VAL A 6 13.11 -5.67 5.83
CA VAL A 6 13.34 -4.37 5.18
C VAL A 6 12.69 -3.24 5.98
N THR A 7 11.45 -3.42 6.43
CA THR A 7 10.75 -2.42 7.28
C THR A 7 11.46 -2.23 8.63
N GLN A 8 11.98 -3.29 9.24
CA GLN A 8 12.80 -3.18 10.45
C GLN A 8 14.10 -2.41 10.22
N TYR A 9 14.73 -2.56 9.05
CA TYR A 9 15.93 -1.80 8.69
C TYR A 9 15.58 -0.32 8.50
N LEU A 10 14.49 -0.03 7.77
CA LEU A 10 13.98 1.32 7.53
C LEU A 10 13.70 2.07 8.84
N THR A 11 13.01 1.44 9.79
CA THR A 11 12.65 2.11 11.06
C THR A 11 13.82 2.32 11.99
N LYS A 12 14.89 1.51 11.89
CA LYS A 12 16.09 1.63 12.74
C LYS A 12 17.13 2.59 12.18
N ASN A 13 17.38 2.55 10.87
CA ASN A 13 18.46 3.30 10.23
C ASN A 13 17.96 4.53 9.46
N GLY A 14 16.66 4.61 9.19
CA GLY A 14 16.05 5.72 8.45
C GLY A 14 16.03 5.54 6.94
N ILE A 15 15.41 6.49 6.25
CA ILE A 15 15.10 6.41 4.81
C ILE A 15 16.37 6.50 3.95
N TYR A 16 17.33 7.36 4.32
CA TYR A 16 18.54 7.57 3.53
C TYR A 16 19.43 6.32 3.50
N ASP A 17 19.63 5.70 4.65
CA ASP A 17 20.39 4.46 4.77
C ASP A 17 19.66 3.30 4.09
N PHE A 18 18.32 3.25 4.21
CA PHE A 18 17.50 2.29 3.48
C PHE A 18 17.67 2.40 1.96
N TRP A 19 17.67 3.62 1.42
CA TRP A 19 17.80 3.85 -0.03
C TRP A 19 19.16 3.38 -0.57
N ASN A 20 20.22 3.53 0.24
CA ASN A 20 21.58 3.13 -0.12
C ASN A 20 21.98 1.75 0.43
N TRP A 21 21.01 0.96 0.92
CA TRP A 21 21.31 -0.27 1.63
C TRP A 21 21.80 -1.38 0.68
N PHE A 22 23.03 -1.85 0.93
CA PHE A 22 23.57 -3.09 0.39
C PHE A 22 23.47 -4.21 1.44
N ASP A 23 22.76 -5.28 1.11
CA ASP A 23 22.62 -6.46 1.97
C ASP A 23 23.67 -7.51 1.60
N ASP A 24 24.69 -7.63 2.43
CA ASP A 24 25.76 -8.62 2.36
C ASP A 24 25.34 -10.02 2.85
N ARG A 25 24.20 -10.12 3.53
CA ARG A 25 23.71 -11.38 4.14
C ARG A 25 22.88 -12.23 3.20
N THR A 26 22.48 -11.70 2.05
CA THR A 26 21.72 -12.45 1.04
C THR A 26 22.57 -12.66 -0.21
N TRP A 27 22.31 -13.73 -0.95
CA TRP A 27 22.99 -14.02 -2.23
C TRP A 27 24.52 -14.11 -2.14
N TYR A 28 25.05 -14.84 -1.16
CA TYR A 28 26.49 -15.11 -1.10
C TYR A 28 26.96 -15.80 -2.40
N PRO A 29 28.06 -15.37 -3.04
CA PRO A 29 29.05 -14.36 -2.60
C PRO A 29 28.80 -12.92 -3.10
N LEU A 30 27.70 -12.66 -3.82
CA LEU A 30 27.45 -11.40 -4.52
C LEU A 30 26.85 -10.29 -3.64
N GLY A 31 25.97 -10.63 -2.70
CA GLY A 31 25.15 -9.64 -2.01
C GLY A 31 23.96 -9.16 -2.84
N ARG A 32 23.15 -8.24 -2.28
CA ARG A 32 22.03 -7.60 -2.99
C ARG A 32 21.90 -6.12 -2.62
N VAL A 33 21.84 -5.25 -3.62
CA VAL A 33 21.47 -3.84 -3.45
C VAL A 33 19.97 -3.75 -3.20
N ILE A 34 19.53 -3.44 -1.98
CA ILE A 34 18.10 -3.49 -1.61
C ILE A 34 17.37 -2.28 -2.17
N GLY A 35 17.84 -1.06 -1.91
CA GLY A 35 17.12 0.16 -2.27
C GLY A 35 16.77 0.28 -3.77
N GLY A 36 17.63 -0.26 -4.65
CA GLY A 36 17.40 -0.26 -6.10
C GLY A 36 16.68 -1.50 -6.66
N THR A 37 16.42 -2.53 -5.86
CA THR A 37 15.83 -3.81 -6.34
C THR A 37 14.54 -4.20 -5.64
N VAL A 38 13.91 -3.27 -4.91
CA VAL A 38 12.63 -3.48 -4.23
C VAL A 38 11.66 -2.34 -4.53
N TYR A 39 10.37 -2.66 -4.48
CA TYR A 39 9.31 -1.66 -4.46
C TYR A 39 9.17 -1.12 -3.03
N PRO A 40 9.50 0.16 -2.77
CA PRO A 40 9.59 0.66 -1.40
C PRO A 40 8.21 1.00 -0.79
N GLY A 41 7.13 0.98 -1.57
CA GLY A 41 5.80 1.47 -1.18
C GLY A 41 5.27 0.79 0.08
N LEU A 42 5.25 -0.54 0.14
CA LEU A 42 4.81 -1.28 1.33
C LEU A 42 5.65 -0.92 2.58
N THR A 43 6.98 -0.86 2.41
CA THR A 43 7.91 -0.60 3.52
C THR A 43 7.80 0.82 4.03
N LEU A 44 7.70 1.82 3.14
CA LEU A 44 7.51 3.22 3.49
C LEU A 44 6.15 3.46 4.13
N THR A 45 5.10 2.81 3.63
CA THR A 45 3.75 2.89 4.23
C THR A 45 3.73 2.35 5.66
N ALA A 46 4.30 1.16 5.91
CA ALA A 46 4.35 0.63 7.27
C ALA A 46 5.29 1.44 8.18
N GLY A 47 6.43 1.90 7.66
CA GLY A 47 7.38 2.73 8.38
C GLY A 47 6.80 4.08 8.80
N THR A 48 6.01 4.73 7.92
CA THR A 48 5.32 5.99 8.22
C THR A 48 4.19 5.78 9.23
N ILE A 49 3.39 4.71 9.12
CA ILE A 49 2.38 4.35 10.13
C ILE A 49 3.05 4.15 11.50
N TRP A 50 4.15 3.41 11.55
CA TRP A 50 4.89 3.19 12.79
C TRP A 50 5.45 4.50 13.38
N TRP A 51 6.06 5.35 12.55
CA TRP A 51 6.59 6.65 12.98
C TRP A 51 5.49 7.57 13.52
N LEU A 52 4.32 7.61 12.86
CA LEU A 52 3.17 8.37 13.33
C LEU A 52 2.67 7.87 14.69
N LEU A 53 2.51 6.55 14.86
CA LEU A 53 2.09 5.96 16.13
C LEU A 53 3.09 6.28 17.26
N GLN A 54 4.39 6.21 16.96
CA GLN A 54 5.44 6.54 17.90
C GLN A 54 5.42 8.04 18.28
N SER A 55 5.14 8.93 17.32
CA SER A 55 5.02 10.37 17.55
C SER A 55 3.83 10.74 18.46
N LEU A 56 2.79 9.89 18.44
CA LEU A 56 1.61 10.01 19.31
C LEU A 56 1.78 9.30 20.66
N ASN A 57 3.00 8.85 20.99
CA ASN A 57 3.32 8.09 22.20
C ASN A 57 2.55 6.77 22.34
N ILE A 58 2.23 6.10 21.22
CA ILE A 58 1.64 4.76 21.20
C ILE A 58 2.77 3.75 20.90
N PRO A 59 3.33 3.06 21.90
CA PRO A 59 4.54 2.25 21.74
C PRO A 59 4.21 0.87 21.15
N LEU A 60 3.81 0.85 19.87
CA LEU A 60 3.60 -0.40 19.13
C LEU A 60 4.90 -0.88 18.49
N SER A 61 5.08 -2.20 18.50
CA SER A 61 6.20 -2.81 17.79
C SER A 61 6.02 -2.69 16.27
N VAL A 62 7.14 -2.63 15.53
CA VAL A 62 7.12 -2.63 14.05
C VAL A 62 6.45 -3.89 13.51
N GLU A 63 6.59 -5.01 14.21
CA GLU A 63 5.92 -6.27 13.88
C GLU A 63 4.40 -6.12 13.88
N THR A 64 3.85 -5.56 14.95
CA THR A 64 2.41 -5.33 15.10
C THR A 64 1.88 -4.45 13.95
N VAL A 65 2.60 -3.40 13.60
CA VAL A 65 2.23 -2.52 12.47
C VAL A 65 2.23 -3.30 11.15
N CYS A 66 3.26 -4.10 10.88
CA CYS A 66 3.34 -4.90 9.66
C CYS A 66 2.21 -5.94 9.57
N VAL A 67 1.88 -6.60 10.68
CA VAL A 67 0.80 -7.60 10.76
C VAL A 67 -0.57 -6.99 10.45
N PHE A 68 -0.85 -5.80 10.96
CA PHE A 68 -2.14 -5.12 10.80
C PHE A 68 -2.24 -4.20 9.58
N THR A 69 -1.15 -3.99 8.83
CA THR A 69 -1.17 -3.17 7.61
C THR A 69 -2.17 -3.71 6.58
N ALA A 70 -2.21 -5.03 6.35
CA ALA A 70 -3.10 -5.63 5.35
C ALA A 70 -4.61 -5.46 5.67
N PRO A 71 -5.10 -5.75 6.89
CA PRO A 71 -6.48 -5.45 7.27
C PRO A 71 -6.87 -3.97 7.13
N ILE A 72 -5.99 -3.04 7.53
CA ILE A 72 -6.25 -1.59 7.43
C ILE A 72 -6.45 -1.18 5.97
N PHE A 73 -5.54 -1.62 5.08
CA PHE A 73 -5.65 -1.31 3.66
C PHE A 73 -6.79 -2.06 2.97
N SER A 74 -7.21 -3.22 3.48
CA SER A 74 -8.41 -3.91 3.01
C SER A 74 -9.69 -3.09 3.28
N ALA A 75 -9.79 -2.46 4.46
CA ALA A 75 -10.87 -1.52 4.74
C ALA A 75 -10.85 -0.32 3.79
N PHE A 76 -9.67 0.25 3.51
CA PHE A 76 -9.53 1.34 2.54
C PHE A 76 -9.83 0.90 1.11
N ALA A 77 -9.51 -0.33 0.71
CA ALA A 77 -9.85 -0.87 -0.60
C ALA A 77 -11.38 -1.00 -0.79
N SER A 78 -12.10 -1.41 0.26
CA SER A 78 -13.57 -1.44 0.25
C SER A 78 -14.15 -0.02 0.07
N TRP A 79 -13.59 0.97 0.77
CA TRP A 79 -13.98 2.37 0.60
C TRP A 79 -13.65 2.91 -0.81
N ALA A 80 -12.46 2.62 -1.35
CA ALA A 80 -12.08 3.01 -2.71
C ALA A 80 -13.01 2.37 -3.76
N THR A 81 -13.45 1.13 -3.53
CA THR A 81 -14.41 0.42 -4.40
C THR A 81 -15.77 1.10 -4.39
N TYR A 82 -16.26 1.51 -3.22
CA TYR A 82 -17.46 2.33 -3.12
C TYR A 82 -17.36 3.58 -4.00
N LEU A 83 -16.25 4.32 -3.89
CA LEU A 83 -16.04 5.56 -4.64
C LEU A 83 -16.00 5.31 -6.16
N LEU A 84 -15.26 4.30 -6.60
CA LEU A 84 -15.18 3.93 -8.01
C LEU A 84 -16.56 3.58 -8.59
N THR A 85 -17.26 2.65 -7.95
CA THR A 85 -18.56 2.18 -8.46
C THR A 85 -19.64 3.25 -8.36
N LYS A 86 -19.56 4.13 -7.35
CA LYS A 86 -20.45 5.30 -7.24
C LYS A 86 -20.32 6.22 -8.45
N GLU A 87 -19.12 6.48 -8.95
CA GLU A 87 -18.92 7.33 -10.14
C GLU A 87 -19.45 6.68 -11.43
N VAL A 88 -19.51 5.36 -11.50
CA VAL A 88 -19.96 4.63 -12.70
C VAL A 88 -21.49 4.53 -12.78
N LYS A 89 -22.15 4.17 -11.67
CA LYS A 89 -23.60 3.85 -11.70
C LYS A 89 -24.42 4.53 -10.61
N GLY A 90 -23.79 4.90 -9.49
CA GLY A 90 -24.44 5.62 -8.39
C GLY A 90 -24.28 4.95 -7.02
N PRO A 91 -24.79 5.60 -5.95
CA PRO A 91 -24.48 5.25 -4.57
C PRO A 91 -24.90 3.83 -4.15
N GLY A 92 -26.07 3.36 -4.60
CA GLY A 92 -26.58 2.03 -4.25
C GLY A 92 -25.67 0.91 -4.77
N ALA A 93 -25.25 1.01 -6.03
CA ALA A 93 -24.29 0.07 -6.62
C ALA A 93 -22.93 0.13 -5.90
N GLY A 94 -22.49 1.32 -5.50
CA GLY A 94 -21.26 1.50 -4.72
C GLY A 94 -21.27 0.78 -3.38
N LEU A 95 -22.37 0.89 -2.62
CA LEU A 95 -22.49 0.21 -1.32
C LEU A 95 -22.46 -1.31 -1.49
N THR A 96 -23.17 -1.84 -2.48
CA THR A 96 -23.16 -3.28 -2.78
C THR A 96 -21.76 -3.75 -3.18
N ALA A 97 -21.04 -3.02 -4.04
CA ALA A 97 -19.70 -3.38 -4.47
C ALA A 97 -18.69 -3.39 -3.31
N ALA A 98 -18.75 -2.39 -2.43
CA ALA A 98 -17.88 -2.31 -1.25
C ALA A 98 -18.11 -3.48 -0.27
N LEU A 99 -19.37 -3.86 -0.05
CA LEU A 99 -19.74 -4.99 0.79
C LEU A 99 -19.28 -6.33 0.19
N LEU A 100 -19.40 -6.48 -1.14
CA LEU A 100 -18.91 -7.67 -1.83
C LEU A 100 -17.38 -7.79 -1.74
N LEU A 101 -16.65 -6.69 -1.95
CA LEU A 101 -15.19 -6.70 -1.82
C LEU A 101 -14.74 -7.03 -0.38
N ALA A 102 -15.44 -6.51 0.63
CA ALA A 102 -15.09 -6.74 2.03
C ALA A 102 -15.16 -8.23 2.43
N MET A 103 -16.01 -9.02 1.74
CA MET A 103 -16.22 -10.44 2.06
C MET A 103 -15.61 -11.40 1.03
N VAL A 104 -15.05 -10.91 -0.08
CA VAL A 104 -14.61 -11.79 -1.16
C VAL A 104 -13.40 -12.64 -0.74
N PRO A 105 -13.51 -14.00 -0.73
CA PRO A 105 -12.44 -14.86 -0.23
C PRO A 105 -11.12 -14.69 -0.99
N SER A 106 -11.21 -14.41 -2.29
CA SER A 106 -10.04 -14.17 -3.14
C SER A 106 -9.20 -13.00 -2.66
N TYR A 107 -9.82 -11.91 -2.20
CA TYR A 107 -9.08 -10.77 -1.67
C TYR A 107 -8.56 -11.05 -0.26
N ILE A 108 -9.40 -11.65 0.59
CA ILE A 108 -9.04 -12.02 1.96
C ILE A 108 -7.79 -12.91 1.99
N SER A 109 -7.67 -13.86 1.04
CA SER A 109 -6.49 -14.74 0.93
C SER A 109 -5.15 -14.01 0.77
N ARG A 110 -5.18 -12.76 0.27
CA ARG A 110 -4.00 -11.90 0.06
C ARG A 110 -3.92 -10.74 1.05
N SER A 111 -4.96 -10.51 1.86
CA SER A 111 -5.06 -9.39 2.79
C SER A 111 -5.31 -9.82 4.24
N VAL A 112 -5.02 -11.08 4.58
CA VAL A 112 -5.18 -11.60 5.94
C VAL A 112 -4.18 -10.96 6.90
N ALA A 113 -4.58 -10.78 8.16
CA ALA A 113 -3.67 -10.31 9.20
C ALA A 113 -2.41 -11.20 9.26
N GLY A 114 -1.23 -10.58 9.24
CA GLY A 114 0.06 -11.27 9.21
C GLY A 114 0.61 -11.52 7.81
N SER A 115 -0.22 -11.44 6.76
CA SER A 115 0.24 -11.50 5.36
C SER A 115 0.80 -10.15 4.91
N TYR A 116 2.04 -9.86 5.31
CA TYR A 116 2.75 -8.63 4.94
C TYR A 116 3.44 -8.76 3.58
N ASP A 117 2.63 -8.71 2.53
CA ASP A 117 3.06 -8.73 1.13
C ASP A 117 2.58 -7.48 0.36
N ASN A 118 3.16 -7.22 -0.80
CA ASN A 118 2.95 -5.98 -1.57
C ASN A 118 1.49 -5.79 -2.00
N GLU A 119 0.78 -6.88 -2.28
CA GLU A 119 -0.64 -6.88 -2.65
C GLU A 119 -1.53 -6.21 -1.59
N ALA A 120 -1.10 -6.23 -0.32
CA ALA A 120 -1.84 -5.65 0.79
C ALA A 120 -2.16 -4.16 0.57
N VAL A 121 -1.18 -3.39 0.09
CA VAL A 121 -1.33 -1.94 -0.19
C VAL A 121 -1.65 -1.67 -1.66
N ALA A 122 -1.21 -2.55 -2.56
CA ALA A 122 -1.33 -2.34 -4.00
C ALA A 122 -2.78 -2.44 -4.50
N ILE A 123 -3.60 -3.34 -3.95
CA ILE A 123 -5.00 -3.49 -4.38
C ILE A 123 -5.80 -2.22 -4.08
N PHE A 124 -5.58 -1.60 -2.91
CA PHE A 124 -6.13 -0.29 -2.60
C PHE A 124 -5.65 0.78 -3.60
N ALA A 125 -4.32 0.86 -3.82
CA ALA A 125 -3.74 1.87 -4.71
C ALA A 125 -4.28 1.78 -6.14
N LEU A 126 -4.44 0.56 -6.66
CA LEU A 126 -4.99 0.28 -7.99
C LEU A 126 -6.45 0.74 -8.11
N ILE A 127 -7.31 0.34 -7.17
CA ILE A 127 -8.74 0.71 -7.20
C ILE A 127 -8.89 2.24 -7.06
N PHE A 128 -8.10 2.85 -6.18
CA PHE A 128 -8.12 4.29 -5.96
C PHE A 128 -7.62 5.08 -7.19
N THR A 129 -6.60 4.58 -7.88
CA THR A 129 -6.13 5.15 -9.15
C THR A 129 -7.23 5.08 -10.21
N PHE A 130 -7.91 3.95 -10.37
CA PHE A 130 -9.04 3.86 -11.30
C PHE A 130 -10.20 4.79 -10.93
N TYR A 131 -10.50 4.95 -9.65
CA TYR A 131 -11.48 5.93 -9.19
C TYR A 131 -11.10 7.34 -9.63
N LEU A 132 -9.88 7.79 -9.36
CA LEU A 132 -9.42 9.12 -9.72
C LEU A 132 -9.34 9.31 -11.24
N TYR A 133 -8.97 8.27 -11.98
CA TYR A 133 -8.99 8.29 -13.44
C TYR A 133 -10.40 8.53 -13.99
N VAL A 134 -11.39 7.73 -13.57
CA VAL A 134 -12.80 7.92 -13.96
C VAL A 134 -13.30 9.30 -13.52
N LYS A 135 -12.95 9.73 -12.30
CA LYS A 135 -13.33 11.04 -11.79
C LYS A 135 -12.79 12.17 -12.65
N THR A 136 -11.53 12.06 -13.06
CA THR A 136 -10.85 13.02 -13.94
C THR A 136 -11.53 13.10 -15.29
N LEU A 137 -11.87 11.96 -15.90
CA LEU A 137 -12.57 11.93 -17.18
C LEU A 137 -13.98 12.56 -17.10
N ASN A 138 -14.71 12.28 -16.02
CA ASN A 138 -16.07 12.80 -15.83
C ASN A 138 -16.09 14.31 -15.54
N THR A 139 -15.06 14.85 -14.87
CA THR A 139 -15.03 16.28 -14.48
C THR A 139 -14.17 17.16 -15.37
N GLY A 140 -13.20 16.60 -16.10
CA GLY A 140 -12.24 17.37 -16.91
C GLY A 140 -11.31 18.27 -16.09
N SER A 141 -11.13 18.02 -14.80
CA SER A 141 -10.36 18.91 -13.90
C SER A 141 -8.89 18.49 -13.78
N LEU A 142 -8.00 19.48 -13.92
CA LEU A 142 -6.56 19.31 -13.71
C LEU A 142 -6.22 18.89 -12.27
N PHE A 143 -7.03 19.28 -11.30
CA PHE A 143 -6.85 18.89 -9.90
C PHE A 143 -6.96 17.36 -9.73
N TYR A 144 -8.02 16.76 -10.27
CA TYR A 144 -8.20 15.30 -10.21
C TYR A 144 -7.15 14.57 -11.07
N ALA A 145 -6.73 15.15 -12.19
CA ALA A 145 -5.63 14.60 -12.99
C ALA A 145 -4.31 14.54 -12.19
N THR A 146 -3.99 15.60 -11.46
CA THR A 146 -2.78 15.66 -10.61
C THR A 146 -2.86 14.64 -9.47
N LEU A 147 -4.02 14.53 -8.81
CA LEU A 147 -4.23 13.50 -7.79
C LEU A 147 -4.10 12.09 -8.36
N ASN A 148 -4.62 11.86 -9.56
CA ASN A 148 -4.50 10.57 -10.24
C ASN A 148 -3.03 10.22 -10.52
N SER A 149 -2.22 11.19 -10.98
CA SER A 149 -0.78 10.98 -11.17
C SER A 149 -0.04 10.64 -9.88
N ILE A 150 -0.40 11.28 -8.76
CA ILE A 150 0.19 10.98 -7.44
C ILE A 150 -0.23 9.58 -6.98
N ALA A 151 -1.50 9.21 -7.14
CA ALA A 151 -1.99 7.88 -6.82
C ALA A 151 -1.31 6.79 -7.67
N TYR A 152 -1.13 7.04 -8.96
CA TYR A 152 -0.41 6.15 -9.87
C TYR A 152 1.06 6.01 -9.47
N PHE A 153 1.73 7.11 -9.11
CA PHE A 153 3.11 7.05 -8.60
C PHE A 153 3.21 6.18 -7.33
N TYR A 154 2.26 6.31 -6.39
CA TYR A 154 2.20 5.44 -5.23
C TYR A 154 1.99 3.96 -5.61
N MET A 155 1.17 3.68 -6.63
CA MET A 155 0.97 2.34 -7.15
C MET A 155 2.26 1.74 -7.74
N VAL A 156 2.99 2.50 -8.56
CA VAL A 156 4.30 2.12 -9.11
C VAL A 156 5.29 1.79 -8.00
N CYS A 157 5.30 2.59 -6.93
CA CYS A 157 6.16 2.32 -5.78
C CYS A 157 5.75 1.07 -4.99
N SER A 158 4.50 0.63 -5.10
CA SER A 158 3.92 -0.42 -4.24
C SER A 158 3.99 -1.82 -4.83
N TRP A 159 3.81 -1.99 -6.15
CA TRP A 159 3.76 -3.32 -6.76
C TRP A 159 4.06 -3.28 -8.26
N GLY A 160 4.73 -4.32 -8.78
CA GLY A 160 5.15 -4.41 -10.18
C GLY A 160 4.04 -4.64 -11.22
N GLY A 161 2.76 -4.56 -10.84
CA GLY A 161 1.61 -4.63 -11.74
C GLY A 161 1.07 -3.26 -12.18
N TYR A 162 1.91 -2.23 -12.16
CA TYR A 162 1.60 -0.85 -12.55
C TYR A 162 1.53 -0.64 -14.07
#